data_AF-A0AAT9GVF9-F1
#
_entry.id   AF-A0AAT9GVF9-F1
#
_cell.length_a   1.000
_cell.length_b   1.000
_cell.length_c   1.000
_cell.angle_alpha   90.00
_cell.angle_beta   90.00
_cell.angle_gamma   90.00
#
_symmetry.space_group_name_H-M   'P 1'
#
loop_
_entity.id
_entity.type
_entity.pdbx_description
1 polymer ?
#
loop_
_entity_poly.entity_id
_entity_poly.type
_entity_poly.pdbx_seq_one_letter_code
_entity_poly.pdbx_strand_id
1 'polypeptide(L)'
;MIFFPDVAITMQDTIDVNAEVPFQYIKLDKSVTEKFSVSNIVNSAQTIRTDIKVVRTLEGSIRRILGYEKGKKVCKQDICGTPDFIKDNLPGEIKSLIRFNHDILDVAKRQAALYAWLYNVRHAYIAIGIYKEIDELYALLKKIHLYKIEVRSTIRYEDLKRIYNSLKVVA
;
A
#
# COMPACT_ATOMS: atom_id res chain seq x y z
N MET A 1 20.62 -6.62 7.53
CA MET A 1 20.01 -5.64 6.59
C MET A 1 18.94 -6.38 5.79
N ILE A 2 17.68 -5.96 5.88
CA ILE A 2 16.55 -6.62 5.18
C ILE A 2 16.57 -6.11 3.73
N PHE A 3 16.84 -6.98 2.76
CA PHE A 3 16.91 -6.64 1.34
C PHE A 3 15.50 -6.34 0.81
N PHE A 4 15.26 -5.13 0.32
CA PHE A 4 14.08 -4.77 -0.45
C PHE A 4 14.49 -4.55 -1.91
N PRO A 5 13.58 -4.80 -2.87
CA PRO A 5 13.90 -4.64 -4.29
C PRO A 5 14.34 -3.20 -4.61
N ASP A 6 15.25 -3.09 -5.58
CA ASP A 6 15.55 -1.80 -6.20
C ASP A 6 14.33 -1.34 -7.02
N VAL A 7 13.85 -0.15 -6.69
CA VAL A 7 12.63 0.44 -7.23
C VAL A 7 12.90 1.87 -7.65
N ALA A 8 12.79 2.14 -8.95
CA ALA A 8 12.70 3.50 -9.46
C ALA A 8 11.27 4.02 -9.34
N ILE A 9 11.13 5.30 -9.05
CA ILE A 9 9.85 5.97 -8.90
C ILE A 9 9.83 7.26 -9.73
N THR A 10 8.74 7.48 -10.44
CA THR A 10 8.52 8.69 -11.24
C THR A 10 7.14 9.24 -10.94
N MET A 11 7.06 10.52 -10.60
CA MET A 11 5.78 11.22 -10.49
C MET A 11 5.17 11.33 -11.88
N GLN A 12 3.93 10.86 -12.00
CA GLN A 12 3.17 10.91 -13.25
C GLN A 12 2.26 12.14 -13.27
N ASP A 13 1.62 12.43 -12.15
CA ASP A 13 0.62 13.48 -12.08
C ASP A 13 0.44 14.03 -10.66
N THR A 14 -0.09 15.25 -10.59
CA THR A 14 -0.62 15.87 -9.38
C THR A 14 -2.01 16.40 -9.69
N ILE A 15 -3.01 15.76 -9.09
CA ILE A 15 -4.41 16.06 -9.32
C ILE A 15 -4.90 16.94 -8.16
N ASP A 16 -5.30 18.17 -8.48
CA ASP A 16 -6.00 19.05 -7.53
C ASP A 16 -7.47 18.60 -7.42
N VAL A 17 -7.90 18.30 -6.19
CA VAL A 17 -9.23 17.73 -5.91
C VAL A 17 -10.10 18.74 -5.18
N ASN A 18 -9.64 19.22 -4.02
CA ASN A 18 -10.38 20.11 -3.11
C ASN A 18 -11.83 19.67 -2.85
N ALA A 19 -12.02 18.41 -2.47
CA ALA A 19 -13.34 17.83 -2.22
C ALA A 19 -13.46 17.28 -0.79
N GLU A 20 -14.64 17.45 -0.21
CA GLU A 20 -15.02 16.77 1.02
C GLU A 20 -15.27 15.28 0.72
N VAL A 21 -14.60 14.41 1.47
CA VAL A 21 -14.70 12.96 1.32
C VAL A 21 -14.85 12.28 2.67
N PRO A 22 -15.66 11.21 2.76
CA PRO A 22 -15.84 10.49 4.01
C PRO A 22 -14.63 9.61 4.32
N PHE A 23 -14.30 9.53 5.61
CA PHE A 23 -13.43 8.51 6.15
C PHE A 23 -14.07 7.13 6.08
N GLN A 24 -13.22 6.13 5.86
CA GLN A 24 -13.58 4.72 5.93
C GLN A 24 -12.89 4.12 7.13
N TYR A 25 -13.63 3.31 7.89
CA TYR A 25 -13.12 2.64 9.09
C TYR A 25 -12.92 1.17 8.78
N ILE A 26 -11.67 0.76 8.76
CA ILE A 26 -11.31 -0.63 8.59
C ILE A 26 -11.00 -1.20 9.97
N LYS A 27 -11.77 -2.20 10.38
CA LYS A 27 -11.41 -3.03 11.52
C LYS A 27 -10.26 -3.92 11.07
N LEU A 28 -9.07 -3.70 11.63
CA LEU A 28 -7.95 -4.63 11.47
C LEU A 28 -8.20 -5.84 12.36
N ASP A 29 -8.88 -6.87 11.83
CA ASP A 29 -9.02 -8.14 12.51
C ASP A 29 -7.72 -8.96 12.30
N LYS A 30 -6.89 -9.04 13.34
CA LYS A 30 -5.69 -9.91 13.37
C LYS A 30 -6.08 -11.36 13.60
N SER A 31 -7.00 -11.93 12.83
CA SER A 31 -6.97 -13.39 12.68
C SER A 31 -5.65 -13.73 11.97
N VAL A 32 -4.67 -14.16 12.78
CA VAL A 32 -3.30 -14.60 12.43
C VAL A 32 -3.33 -15.81 11.46
N THR A 33 -4.51 -16.21 10.99
CA THR A 33 -4.75 -17.39 10.16
C THR A 33 -4.47 -17.18 8.68
N GLU A 34 -4.40 -15.94 8.18
CA GLU A 34 -3.91 -15.70 6.82
C GLU A 34 -2.37 -15.72 6.79
N LYS A 35 -1.85 -16.92 6.52
CA LYS A 35 -0.50 -17.22 6.05
C LYS A 35 0.03 -16.08 5.13
N PHE A 36 1.23 -15.58 5.41
CA PHE A 36 2.07 -14.73 4.53
C PHE A 36 1.31 -13.70 3.65
N SER A 37 0.94 -12.52 4.18
CA SER A 37 0.36 -11.43 3.36
C SER A 37 1.37 -10.33 3.03
N VAL A 38 1.18 -9.61 1.91
CA VAL A 38 2.01 -8.43 1.53
C VAL A 38 2.05 -7.41 2.67
N SER A 39 0.89 -7.08 3.24
CA SER A 39 0.81 -6.16 4.38
C SER A 39 1.58 -6.66 5.59
N ASN A 40 1.57 -7.97 5.87
CA ASN A 40 2.37 -8.54 6.95
C ASN A 40 3.87 -8.41 6.68
N ILE A 41 4.34 -8.65 5.46
CA ILE A 41 5.76 -8.50 5.08
C ILE A 41 6.23 -7.04 5.23
N VAL A 42 5.39 -6.07 4.85
CA VAL A 42 5.79 -4.65 4.94
C VAL A 42 5.65 -4.09 6.36
N ASN A 43 4.56 -4.39 7.07
CA ASN A 43 4.30 -3.84 8.41
C ASN A 43 5.17 -4.48 9.51
N SER A 44 5.61 -5.72 9.32
CA SER A 44 6.54 -6.38 10.26
C SER A 44 7.92 -5.69 10.31
N ALA A 45 8.33 -5.00 9.24
CA ALA A 45 9.51 -4.15 9.26
C ALA A 45 9.34 -2.86 10.10
N GLN A 46 8.15 -2.58 10.63
CA GLN A 46 7.81 -1.35 11.36
C GLN A 46 7.39 -1.54 12.83
N THR A 47 7.54 -2.74 13.41
CA THR A 47 7.34 -2.98 14.86
C THR A 47 5.99 -2.43 15.40
N ILE A 48 4.88 -2.70 14.70
CA ILE A 48 3.55 -2.19 15.08
C ILE A 48 2.96 -3.05 16.22
N ARG A 49 2.89 -2.49 17.44
CA ARG A 49 2.30 -3.11 18.65
C ARG A 49 0.81 -3.44 18.52
N THR A 50 0.39 -4.41 19.32
CA THR A 50 -0.77 -5.31 19.19
C THR A 50 -1.99 -4.88 20.02
N ASP A 51 -2.82 -3.99 19.49
CA ASP A 51 -4.20 -3.79 19.94
C ASP A 51 -5.15 -3.76 18.72
N ILE A 52 -6.43 -4.08 18.90
CA ILE A 52 -7.45 -3.94 17.84
C ILE A 52 -7.50 -2.46 17.43
N LYS A 53 -6.87 -2.15 16.29
CA LYS A 53 -6.79 -0.80 15.78
C LYS A 53 -7.84 -0.63 14.70
N VAL A 54 -8.89 0.14 15.00
CA VAL A 54 -9.73 0.71 13.94
C VAL A 54 -8.87 1.75 13.23
N VAL A 55 -8.57 1.50 11.96
CA VAL A 55 -7.78 2.44 11.15
C VAL A 55 -8.71 3.19 10.24
N ARG A 56 -8.54 4.51 10.26
CA ARG A 56 -9.18 5.47 9.38
C ARG A 56 -8.39 5.55 8.07
N THR A 57 -9.08 5.43 6.94
CA THR A 57 -8.48 5.57 5.61
C THR A 57 -9.37 6.38 4.67
N LEU A 58 -8.78 6.95 3.63
CA LEU A 58 -9.48 7.57 2.49
C LEU A 58 -9.33 6.76 1.19
N GLU A 59 -8.74 5.55 1.25
CA GLU A 59 -8.41 4.72 0.09
C GLU A 59 -9.56 4.57 -0.91
N GLY A 60 -10.76 4.19 -0.44
CA GLY A 60 -11.91 4.02 -1.34
C GLY A 60 -12.41 5.33 -1.94
N SER A 61 -12.25 6.46 -1.23
CA SER A 61 -12.63 7.78 -1.74
C SER A 61 -11.66 8.25 -2.81
N ILE A 62 -10.35 8.11 -2.56
CA ILE A 62 -9.28 8.39 -3.53
C ILE A 62 -9.45 7.53 -4.78
N ARG A 63 -9.67 6.22 -4.61
CA ARG A 63 -9.89 5.29 -5.74
C ARG A 63 -11.07 5.69 -6.62
N ARG A 64 -12.20 6.07 -6.01
CA ARG A 64 -13.38 6.54 -6.75
C ARG A 64 -13.10 7.81 -7.54
N ILE A 65 -12.40 8.77 -6.93
CA ILE A 65 -12.03 10.04 -7.59
C ILE A 65 -11.12 9.78 -8.79
N LEU A 66 -10.17 8.87 -8.66
CA LEU A 66 -9.28 8.48 -9.75
C LEU A 66 -9.98 7.66 -10.84
N GLY A 67 -11.20 7.16 -10.59
CA GLY A 67 -11.93 6.30 -11.53
C GLY A 67 -11.28 4.92 -11.72
N TYR A 68 -10.48 4.45 -10.74
CA TYR A 68 -9.74 3.19 -10.86
C TYR A 68 -10.52 2.00 -10.30
N GLU A 69 -10.34 0.85 -10.94
CA GLU A 69 -10.99 -0.40 -10.53
C GLU A 69 -10.44 -0.91 -9.19
N LYS A 70 -11.25 -1.64 -8.42
CA LYS A 70 -10.77 -2.30 -7.20
C LYS A 70 -9.79 -3.42 -7.56
N GLY A 71 -8.68 -3.52 -6.84
CA GLY A 71 -7.84 -4.71 -6.92
C GLY A 71 -8.57 -5.97 -6.45
N LYS A 72 -8.13 -7.12 -6.97
CA LYS A 72 -8.59 -8.45 -6.56
C LYS A 72 -7.47 -9.14 -5.78
N LYS A 73 -7.83 -10.03 -4.85
CA LYS A 73 -6.84 -10.83 -4.11
C LYS A 73 -6.10 -11.72 -5.10
N VAL A 74 -4.78 -11.66 -5.09
CA VAL A 74 -3.88 -12.54 -5.86
C VAL A 74 -2.92 -13.21 -4.90
N CYS A 75 -2.65 -14.49 -5.16
CA CYS A 75 -1.69 -15.28 -4.40
C CYS A 75 -0.64 -15.87 -5.34
N LYS A 76 0.61 -15.84 -4.91
CA LYS A 76 1.74 -16.50 -5.57
C LYS A 76 2.49 -17.30 -4.53
N GLN A 77 2.54 -18.62 -4.73
CA GLN A 77 2.96 -19.58 -3.70
C GLN A 77 2.07 -19.41 -2.45
N ASP A 78 2.64 -19.15 -1.28
CA ASP A 78 1.92 -18.88 -0.03
C ASP A 78 1.78 -17.39 0.30
N ILE A 79 2.19 -16.48 -0.60
CA ILE A 79 2.08 -15.04 -0.41
C ILE A 79 0.83 -14.50 -1.10
N CYS A 80 -0.04 -13.84 -0.34
CA CYS A 80 -1.25 -13.21 -0.89
C CYS A 80 -1.29 -11.70 -0.65
N GLY A 81 -1.98 -10.98 -1.53
CA GLY A 81 -2.24 -9.56 -1.37
C GLY A 81 -3.37 -9.08 -2.25
N THR A 82 -3.98 -7.97 -1.86
CA THR A 82 -5.02 -7.29 -2.64
C THR A 82 -4.53 -5.85 -2.84
N PRO A 83 -4.13 -5.45 -4.06
CA PRO A 83 -3.80 -4.04 -4.31
C PRO A 83 -5.05 -3.18 -4.11
N ASP A 84 -4.88 -1.92 -3.77
CA ASP A 84 -6.01 -1.01 -3.56
C ASP A 84 -6.77 -0.76 -4.86
N PHE A 85 -6.05 -0.67 -5.97
CA PHE A 85 -6.63 -0.44 -7.30
C PHE A 85 -5.87 -1.11 -8.44
N ILE A 86 -6.50 -1.15 -9.62
CA ILE A 86 -5.88 -1.49 -10.91
C ILE A 86 -5.99 -0.30 -11.86
N LYS A 87 -4.90 0.05 -12.52
CA LYS A 87 -4.84 1.04 -13.61
C LYS A 87 -4.02 0.45 -14.77
N ASP A 88 -4.59 0.40 -15.97
CA ASP A 88 -3.91 -0.15 -17.16
C ASP A 88 -3.38 -1.59 -16.95
N ASN A 89 -4.13 -2.44 -16.25
CA ASN A 89 -3.73 -3.79 -15.82
C ASN A 89 -2.52 -3.83 -14.86
N LEU A 90 -2.10 -2.69 -14.30
CA LEU A 90 -1.04 -2.61 -13.31
C LEU A 90 -1.64 -2.43 -11.91
N PRO A 91 -1.11 -3.12 -10.90
CA PRO A 91 -1.58 -2.97 -9.53
C PRO A 91 -1.15 -1.62 -8.94
N GLY A 92 -1.94 -1.10 -8.01
CA GLY A 92 -1.69 0.16 -7.35
C GLY A 92 -1.95 0.14 -5.85
N GLU A 93 -1.16 0.93 -5.13
CA GLU A 93 -1.29 1.17 -3.69
C GLU A 93 -1.72 2.62 -3.42
N ILE A 94 -2.59 2.83 -2.45
CA ILE A 94 -3.06 4.16 -2.03
C ILE A 94 -2.61 4.41 -0.60
N LYS A 95 -2.11 5.61 -0.33
CA LYS A 95 -1.93 6.13 1.04
C LYS A 95 -2.59 7.50 1.16
N SER A 96 -3.17 7.77 2.32
CA SER A 96 -3.76 9.08 2.64
C SER A 96 -3.07 9.69 3.85
N LEU A 97 -2.58 10.93 3.72
CA LEU A 97 -1.75 11.61 4.72
C LEU A 97 -2.24 13.06 4.93
N ILE A 98 -2.11 13.60 6.14
CA ILE A 98 -2.35 15.03 6.38
C ILE A 98 -1.28 15.90 5.70
N ARG A 99 -0.04 15.39 5.70
CA ARG A 99 1.13 16.01 5.07
C ARG A 99 2.02 14.93 4.47
N PHE A 100 2.75 15.29 3.43
CA PHE A 100 3.66 14.37 2.76
C PHE A 100 4.74 13.89 3.74
N ASN A 101 5.05 12.58 3.70
CA ASN A 101 6.08 11.95 4.52
C ASN A 101 6.83 10.91 3.66
N HIS A 102 8.15 11.05 3.58
CA HIS A 102 9.02 10.15 2.83
C HIS A 102 8.98 8.70 3.36
N ASP A 103 8.85 8.49 4.67
CA ASP A 103 8.78 7.14 5.25
C ASP A 103 7.56 6.37 4.75
N ILE A 104 6.42 7.06 4.61
CA ILE A 104 5.19 6.45 4.09
C ILE A 104 5.30 6.19 2.59
N LEU A 105 5.99 7.05 1.85
CA LEU A 105 6.28 6.79 0.44
C LEU A 105 7.13 5.51 0.31
N ASP A 106 8.13 5.31 1.16
CA ASP A 106 8.96 4.10 1.13
C ASP A 106 8.17 2.83 1.48
N VAL A 107 7.24 2.90 2.44
CA VAL A 107 6.28 1.81 2.71
C VAL A 107 5.44 1.50 1.48
N ALA A 108 4.86 2.54 0.87
CA ALA A 108 4.03 2.39 -0.31
C ALA A 108 4.82 1.79 -1.48
N LYS A 109 6.07 2.20 -1.68
CA LYS A 109 6.99 1.61 -2.68
C LYS A 109 7.19 0.12 -2.46
N ARG A 110 7.43 -0.29 -1.21
CA ARG A 110 7.62 -1.71 -0.88
C ARG A 110 6.35 -2.51 -1.13
N GLN A 111 5.19 -2.02 -0.73
CA GLN A 111 3.91 -2.70 -0.99
C GLN A 111 3.61 -2.79 -2.49
N ALA A 112 3.73 -1.67 -3.23
CA ALA A 112 3.52 -1.64 -4.66
C ALA A 112 4.47 -2.58 -5.43
N ALA A 113 5.74 -2.67 -5.02
CA ALA A 113 6.69 -3.60 -5.63
C ALA A 113 6.31 -5.08 -5.41
N LEU A 114 5.81 -5.41 -4.22
CA LEU A 114 5.31 -6.76 -3.94
C LEU A 114 4.04 -7.08 -4.75
N TYR A 115 3.14 -6.11 -4.95
CA TYR A 115 2.00 -6.31 -5.84
C TYR A 115 2.42 -6.50 -7.30
N ALA A 116 3.40 -5.74 -7.79
CA ALA A 116 3.95 -5.94 -9.13
C ALA A 116 4.46 -7.38 -9.29
N TRP A 117 5.18 -7.90 -8.29
CA TRP A 117 5.66 -9.29 -8.28
C TRP A 117 4.53 -10.34 -8.26
N LEU A 118 3.47 -10.10 -7.47
CA LEU A 118 2.29 -10.97 -7.42
C LEU A 118 1.58 -11.02 -8.79
N TYR A 119 1.51 -9.89 -9.47
CA TYR A 119 0.89 -9.75 -10.80
C TYR A 119 1.83 -10.13 -11.96
N ASN A 120 3.05 -10.56 -11.67
CA ASN A 120 4.09 -10.88 -12.65
C ASN A 120 4.38 -9.73 -13.64
N VAL A 121 4.36 -8.50 -13.15
CA VAL A 121 4.69 -7.28 -13.89
C VAL A 121 5.86 -6.56 -13.24
N ARG A 122 6.52 -5.67 -13.99
CA ARG A 122 7.61 -4.83 -13.46
C ARG A 122 7.15 -3.46 -12.99
N HIS A 123 5.90 -3.09 -13.23
CA HIS A 123 5.39 -1.76 -12.93
C HIS A 123 4.19 -1.84 -11.99
N ALA A 124 4.06 -0.81 -11.16
CA ALA A 124 2.90 -0.59 -10.31
C ALA A 124 2.69 0.93 -10.12
N TYR A 125 1.56 1.29 -9.55
CA TYR A 125 1.24 2.68 -9.23
C TYR A 125 1.19 2.92 -7.72
N ILE A 126 1.44 4.15 -7.31
CA ILE A 126 1.22 4.64 -5.95
C ILE A 126 0.42 5.93 -6.05
N ALA A 127 -0.69 6.02 -5.33
CA ALA A 127 -1.43 7.26 -5.18
C ALA A 127 -1.30 7.77 -3.73
N ILE A 128 -0.83 8.99 -3.55
CA ILE A 128 -0.72 9.65 -2.24
C ILE A 128 -1.75 10.77 -2.18
N GLY A 129 -2.82 10.58 -1.41
CA GLY A 129 -3.80 11.61 -1.12
C GLY A 129 -3.34 12.50 0.04
N ILE A 130 -3.31 13.81 -0.17
CA ILE A 130 -3.02 14.81 0.87
C ILE A 130 -4.32 15.48 1.29
N TYR A 131 -4.66 15.38 2.58
CA TYR A 131 -5.94 15.84 3.11
C TYR A 131 -5.79 16.76 4.33
N LYS A 132 -6.87 17.47 4.66
CA LYS A 132 -7.04 18.15 5.94
C LYS A 132 -8.28 17.58 6.62
N GLU A 133 -8.22 17.33 7.91
CA GLU A 133 -9.39 16.89 8.68
C GLU A 133 -10.38 18.04 8.80
N ILE A 134 -11.66 17.72 8.58
CA ILE A 134 -12.77 18.64 8.85
C ILE A 134 -13.35 18.27 10.21
N ASP A 135 -13.76 17.00 10.34
CA ASP A 135 -14.28 16.41 11.57
C ASP A 135 -13.92 14.92 11.64
N GLU A 136 -14.57 14.18 12.54
CA GLU A 136 -14.32 12.76 12.75
C GLU A 136 -14.70 11.89 11.54
N LEU A 137 -15.71 12.30 10.77
CA LEU A 137 -16.32 11.57 9.66
C LEU A 137 -15.80 12.00 8.29
N TYR A 138 -15.37 13.25 8.14
CA TYR A 138 -15.01 13.85 6.85
C TYR A 138 -13.62 14.49 6.83
N ALA A 139 -13.03 14.47 5.64
CA ALA A 139 -11.80 15.16 5.30
C ALA A 139 -11.94 15.98 4.03
N LEU A 140 -11.24 17.12 3.97
CA LEU A 140 -10.99 17.84 2.73
C LEU A 140 -9.78 17.21 2.04
N LEU A 141 -10.02 16.37 1.04
CA LEU A 141 -8.96 15.86 0.17
C LEU A 141 -8.53 16.98 -0.79
N LYS A 142 -7.30 17.48 -0.59
CA LYS A 142 -6.79 18.63 -1.34
C LYS A 142 -6.18 18.20 -2.67
N LYS A 143 -5.29 17.21 -2.63
CA LYS A 143 -4.50 16.77 -3.79
C LYS A 143 -4.28 15.26 -3.77
N ILE A 144 -4.04 14.69 -4.95
CA ILE A 144 -3.54 13.32 -5.10
C ILE A 144 -2.28 13.36 -5.96
N HIS A 145 -1.16 12.85 -5.44
CA HIS A 145 0.05 12.66 -6.24
C HIS A 145 0.07 11.21 -6.74
N LEU A 146 0.14 11.03 -8.05
CA LEU A 146 0.22 9.71 -8.68
C LEU A 146 1.66 9.45 -9.12
N TYR A 147 2.21 8.34 -8.68
CA TYR A 147 3.54 7.86 -9.05
C TYR A 147 3.43 6.54 -9.78
N LYS A 148 4.31 6.34 -10.75
CA LYS A 148 4.59 5.03 -11.33
C LYS A 148 5.92 4.54 -10.79
N ILE A 149 5.96 3.27 -10.41
CA ILE A 149 7.18 2.61 -10.01
C ILE A 149 7.61 1.56 -11.03
N GLU A 150 8.91 1.33 -11.10
CA GLU A 150 9.56 0.28 -11.87
C GLU A 150 10.40 -0.57 -10.90
N VAL A 151 10.07 -1.86 -10.80
CA VAL A 151 10.84 -2.85 -10.05
C VAL A 151 12.00 -3.33 -10.93
N ARG A 152 13.22 -2.90 -10.59
CA ARG A 152 14.43 -3.15 -11.40
C ARG A 152 15.13 -4.44 -11.04
N SER A 153 15.07 -4.83 -9.76
CA SER A 153 15.65 -6.08 -9.28
C SER A 153 14.63 -7.22 -9.26
N THR A 154 15.09 -8.44 -9.49
CA THR A 154 14.26 -9.64 -9.28
C THR A 154 13.91 -9.81 -7.81
N ILE A 155 12.61 -9.93 -7.51
CA ILE A 155 12.13 -10.33 -6.19
C ILE A 155 12.05 -11.86 -6.16
N ARG A 156 12.90 -12.50 -5.36
CA ARG A 156 12.87 -13.95 -5.17
C ARG A 156 12.01 -14.31 -3.97
N TYR A 157 11.27 -15.40 -4.11
CA TYR A 157 10.40 -15.91 -3.06
C TYR A 157 11.19 -16.22 -1.77
N GLU A 158 12.38 -16.79 -1.92
CA GLU A 158 13.27 -17.19 -0.83
C GLU A 158 13.71 -15.98 -0.01
N ASP A 159 13.91 -14.83 -0.65
CA ASP A 159 14.23 -13.59 0.03
C ASP A 159 13.02 -13.13 0.86
N LEU A 160 11.82 -13.09 0.29
CA LEU A 160 10.58 -12.73 1.01
C LEU A 160 10.31 -13.67 2.18
N LYS A 161 10.52 -14.98 1.98
CA LYS A 161 10.36 -16.01 3.01
C LYS A 161 11.35 -15.82 4.15
N ARG A 162 12.61 -15.52 3.84
CA ARG A 162 13.65 -15.24 4.84
C ARG A 162 13.31 -14.00 5.66
N ILE A 163 12.83 -12.94 5.01
CA ILE A 163 12.39 -11.71 5.68
C ILE A 163 11.30 -12.04 6.70
N TYR A 164 10.21 -12.66 6.27
CA TYR A 164 9.12 -13.04 7.17
C TYR A 164 9.56 -13.98 8.30
N ASN A 165 10.38 -14.99 8.02
CA ASN A 165 10.86 -15.91 9.05
C ASN A 165 11.77 -15.22 10.06
N SER A 166 12.63 -14.30 9.63
CA SER A 166 13.47 -13.50 10.55
C SER A 166 12.64 -12.66 11.51
N LEU A 167 11.41 -12.32 11.13
CA LEU A 167 10.49 -11.50 11.91
C LEU A 167 9.67 -12.32 12.93
N LYS A 168 9.50 -13.63 12.71
CA LYS A 168 8.88 -14.55 13.69
C LYS A 168 9.77 -14.83 14.89
N VAL A 169 11.09 -14.70 14.76
CA VAL A 169 12.06 -15.00 15.83
C VAL A 169 12.21 -13.83 16.83
N VAL A 170 11.69 -12.64 16.48
CA VAL A 170 11.78 -11.41 17.31
C VAL A 170 10.43 -11.06 17.98
N ALA A 171 9.39 -11.89 17.80
CA ALA A 171 8.06 -11.69 18.36
C ALA A 171 7.81 -12.55 19.59
#